data_AF-A0AAX3VGD8-F1
#
_entry.id   AF-A0AAX3VGD8-F1
#
_cell.length_a   1.000
_cell.length_b   1.000
_cell.length_c   1.000
_cell.angle_alpha   90.00
_cell.angle_beta   90.00
_cell.angle_gamma   90.00
#
_symmetry.space_group_name_H-M   'P 1'
#
loop_
_entity.id
_entity.type
_entity.pdbx_description
1 polymer ?
#
loop_
_entity_poly.entity_id
_entity_poly.type
_entity_poly.pdbx_seq_one_letter_code
_entity_poly.pdbx_strand_id
1 'polypeptide(L)'
;MAAQMFNTAEELSRAVADGRISETALEAITQTPTATLRAFLTGSEKDTYGVTTDLQPLSADEATRLSVLASQILQGFDIGDDERLQAILEGLTTQFHLTLENIALLARLDSADLATARRDPSSLPPERKYALATRLSYLTNAIERARP
;
A
#
# COMPACT_ATOMS: atom_id res chain seq x y z
N MET A 1 -12.72 13.52 22.32
CA MET A 1 -12.60 13.29 20.87
C MET A 1 -13.01 11.86 20.60
N ALA A 2 -14.15 11.64 19.94
CA ALA A 2 -14.56 10.29 19.56
C ALA A 2 -13.56 9.81 18.50
N ALA A 3 -12.89 8.69 18.74
CA ALA A 3 -12.11 8.01 17.72
C ALA A 3 -13.09 7.59 16.63
N GLN A 4 -13.02 8.23 15.47
CA GLN A 4 -13.79 7.79 14.32
C GLN A 4 -13.27 6.41 13.96
N MET A 5 -14.06 5.39 14.27
CA MET A 5 -13.69 4.00 14.10
C MET A 5 -13.52 3.75 12.60
N PHE A 6 -12.32 3.35 12.18
CA PHE A 6 -12.01 3.10 10.77
C PHE A 6 -12.96 2.03 10.22
N ASN A 7 -13.90 2.44 9.36
CA ASN A 7 -14.85 1.54 8.73
C ASN A 7 -14.29 1.08 7.39
N THR A 8 -13.66 -0.09 7.38
CA THR A 8 -13.03 -0.69 6.19
C THR A 8 -13.97 -0.80 5.00
N ALA A 9 -15.23 -1.15 5.22
CA ALA A 9 -16.19 -1.33 4.13
C ALA A 9 -16.58 0.00 3.50
N GLU A 10 -16.83 1.03 4.31
CA GLU A 10 -17.15 2.38 3.85
C GLU A 10 -15.99 2.98 3.03
N GLU A 11 -14.77 2.88 3.55
CA GLU A 11 -13.60 3.46 2.90
C GLU A 11 -13.22 2.73 1.59
N LEU A 12 -13.32 1.40 1.56
CA LEU A 12 -13.11 0.65 0.32
C LEU A 12 -14.23 0.90 -0.69
N SER A 13 -15.48 1.02 -0.25
CA SER A 13 -16.60 1.36 -1.12
C SER A 13 -16.37 2.72 -1.79
N ARG A 14 -15.93 3.72 -1.00
CA ARG A 14 -15.52 5.04 -1.51
C ARG A 14 -14.35 4.95 -2.49
N ALA A 15 -13.32 4.17 -2.18
CA ALA A 15 -12.16 4.01 -3.06
C ALA A 15 -12.54 3.34 -4.41
N VAL A 16 -13.48 2.40 -4.40
CA VAL A 16 -14.03 1.78 -5.62
C VAL A 16 -14.88 2.77 -6.41
N ALA A 17 -15.76 3.52 -5.74
CA ALA A 17 -16.61 4.53 -6.37
C ALA A 17 -15.80 5.65 -7.02
N ASP A 18 -14.71 6.08 -6.39
CA ASP A 18 -13.76 7.07 -6.91
C ASP A 18 -12.89 6.54 -8.07
N GLY A 19 -12.97 5.23 -8.39
CA GLY A 19 -12.14 4.59 -9.40
C GLY A 19 -10.68 4.41 -9.00
N ARG A 20 -10.34 4.55 -7.71
CA ARG A 20 -8.97 4.40 -7.20
C ARG A 20 -8.51 2.95 -7.16
N ILE A 21 -9.45 2.02 -7.01
CA ILE A 21 -9.23 0.58 -7.12
C ILE A 21 -10.46 -0.09 -7.73
N SER A 22 -10.28 -1.07 -8.60
CA SER A 22 -11.41 -1.84 -9.15
C SER A 22 -11.72 -3.06 -8.26
N GLU A 23 -12.97 -3.52 -8.29
CA GLU A 23 -13.36 -4.77 -7.62
C GLU A 23 -12.55 -5.97 -8.15
N THR A 24 -12.26 -6.00 -9.45
CA THR A 24 -11.39 -7.03 -10.06
C THR A 24 -9.97 -6.98 -9.50
N ALA A 25 -9.42 -5.79 -9.24
CA ALA A 25 -8.13 -5.66 -8.60
C ALA A 25 -8.18 -6.12 -7.14
N LEU A 26 -9.24 -5.78 -6.39
CA LEU A 26 -9.44 -6.28 -5.03
C LEU A 26 -9.50 -7.81 -5.00
N GLU A 27 -10.29 -8.44 -5.88
CA GLU A 27 -10.35 -9.90 -5.99
C GLU A 27 -8.98 -10.50 -6.30
N ALA A 28 -8.22 -9.93 -7.24
CA ALA A 28 -6.89 -10.41 -7.58
C ALA A 28 -5.88 -10.30 -6.42
N ILE A 29 -5.98 -9.23 -5.61
CA ILE A 29 -5.09 -8.99 -4.46
C ILE A 29 -5.45 -9.88 -3.28
N THR A 30 -6.74 -9.96 -2.93
CA THR A 30 -7.18 -10.64 -1.71
C THR A 30 -7.55 -12.10 -1.93
N GLN A 31 -7.67 -12.51 -3.20
CA GLN A 31 -8.21 -13.81 -3.63
C GLN A 31 -9.64 -14.05 -3.13
N THR A 32 -10.34 -12.98 -2.77
CA THR A 32 -11.74 -13.03 -2.32
C THR A 32 -12.65 -12.80 -3.52
N PRO A 33 -13.61 -13.69 -3.80
CA PRO A 33 -14.51 -13.52 -4.95
C PRO A 33 -15.22 -12.17 -4.93
N THR A 34 -15.34 -11.52 -6.09
CA THR A 34 -16.02 -10.21 -6.22
C THR A 34 -17.42 -10.20 -5.59
N ALA A 35 -18.18 -11.29 -5.71
CA ALA A 35 -19.51 -11.39 -5.10
C ALA A 35 -19.48 -11.26 -3.56
N THR A 36 -18.49 -11.89 -2.92
CA THR A 36 -18.27 -11.82 -1.47
C THR A 36 -17.79 -10.43 -1.06
N LEU A 37 -16.88 -9.83 -1.82
CA LEU A 37 -16.42 -8.46 -1.61
C LEU A 37 -17.60 -7.47 -1.70
N ARG A 38 -18.47 -7.59 -2.72
CA ARG A 38 -19.67 -6.75 -2.84
C ARG A 38 -20.62 -6.91 -1.66
N ALA A 39 -20.87 -8.13 -1.20
CA ALA A 39 -21.71 -8.37 -0.03
C ALA A 39 -21.14 -7.69 1.22
N PHE A 40 -19.80 -7.70 1.39
CA PHE A 40 -19.13 -6.98 2.47
C PHE A 40 -19.24 -5.46 2.33
N LEU A 41 -18.95 -4.91 1.14
CA LEU A 41 -18.97 -3.46 0.88
C LEU A 41 -20.37 -2.85 1.00
N THR A 42 -21.41 -3.60 0.62
CA THR A 42 -22.82 -3.17 0.71
C THR A 42 -23.46 -3.48 2.07
N GLY A 43 -22.93 -4.46 2.80
CA GLY A 43 -23.46 -4.91 4.10
C GLY A 43 -23.30 -3.90 5.22
N SER A 44 -22.39 -2.92 5.08
CA SER A 44 -22.20 -1.86 6.10
C SER A 44 -23.31 -0.81 6.16
N GLU A 45 -24.23 -0.76 5.20
CA GLU A 45 -25.41 0.12 5.26
C GLU A 45 -26.60 -0.51 6.02
N LYS A 46 -26.56 -1.81 6.33
CA LYS A 46 -27.69 -2.54 6.93
C LYS A 46 -27.55 -2.79 8.44
N ASP A 47 -27.25 -1.75 9.21
CA ASP A 47 -27.61 -1.72 10.63
C ASP A 47 -29.08 -1.28 10.78
N THR A 48 -30.01 -2.05 10.20
CA THR A 48 -31.45 -1.78 10.32
C THR A 48 -32.23 -3.09 10.39
N TYR A 49 -32.38 -3.58 11.62
CA TYR A 49 -33.41 -4.52 12.10
C TYR A 49 -33.61 -5.84 11.33
N GLY A 50 -33.05 -6.92 11.86
CA GLY A 50 -33.51 -8.28 11.56
C GLY A 50 -32.60 -9.33 12.15
N VAL A 51 -33.07 -10.11 13.12
CA VAL A 51 -32.38 -11.31 13.62
C VAL A 51 -32.51 -12.39 12.55
N THR A 52 -31.68 -12.31 11.52
CA THR A 52 -31.31 -13.44 10.68
C THR A 52 -29.84 -13.69 10.94
N THR A 53 -29.46 -14.96 11.08
CA THR A 53 -28.07 -15.37 11.24
C THR A 53 -27.34 -15.06 9.93
N ASP A 54 -26.97 -13.79 9.74
CA ASP A 54 -26.30 -13.33 8.55
C ASP A 54 -24.94 -14.02 8.52
N LEU A 55 -24.75 -14.87 7.51
CA LEU A 55 -23.46 -15.42 7.14
C LEU A 55 -22.53 -14.22 6.97
N GLN A 56 -21.62 -14.03 7.93
CA GLN A 56 -20.56 -13.06 7.80
C GLN A 56 -19.84 -13.37 6.48
N PRO A 57 -19.89 -12.47 5.48
CA PRO A 57 -19.43 -12.81 4.13
C PRO A 57 -17.93 -13.12 4.10
N LEU A 58 -17.19 -12.60 5.09
CA LEU A 58 -15.76 -12.83 5.29
C LEU A 58 -15.53 -13.52 6.64
N SER A 59 -14.55 -14.43 6.67
CA SER A 59 -13.95 -14.87 7.93
C SER A 59 -13.25 -13.71 8.65
N ALA A 60 -13.03 -13.85 9.95
CA ALA A 60 -12.35 -12.82 10.75
C ALA A 60 -10.93 -12.49 10.23
N ASP A 61 -10.23 -13.51 9.71
CA ASP A 61 -8.89 -13.38 9.15
C ASP A 61 -8.91 -12.64 7.79
N GLU A 62 -9.87 -12.97 6.92
CA GLU A 62 -10.09 -12.21 5.67
C GLU A 62 -10.46 -10.75 5.93
N ALA A 63 -11.36 -10.50 6.87
CA ALA A 63 -11.75 -9.14 7.26
C ALA A 63 -10.55 -8.35 7.82
N THR A 64 -9.70 -8.99 8.61
CA THR A 64 -8.47 -8.36 9.14
C THR A 64 -7.50 -8.02 8.03
N ARG A 65 -7.19 -8.95 7.11
CA ARG A 65 -6.32 -8.69 5.96
C ARG A 65 -6.86 -7.57 5.08
N LEU A 66 -8.16 -7.57 4.81
CA LEU A 66 -8.82 -6.55 4.00
C LEU A 66 -8.74 -5.17 4.68
N SER A 67 -8.91 -5.12 6.00
CA SER A 67 -8.77 -3.89 6.79
C SER A 67 -7.36 -3.31 6.77
N VAL A 68 -6.34 -4.18 6.89
CA VAL A 68 -4.94 -3.79 6.76
C VAL A 68 -4.65 -3.27 5.35
N LEU A 69 -5.09 -3.98 4.31
CA LEU A 69 -4.91 -3.56 2.92
C LEU A 69 -5.56 -2.20 2.66
N ALA A 70 -6.82 -2.02 3.08
CA ALA A 70 -7.54 -0.76 2.92
C ALA A 70 -6.79 0.39 3.59
N SER A 71 -6.35 0.19 4.83
CA SER A 71 -5.59 1.20 5.58
C SER A 71 -4.30 1.60 4.84
N GLN A 72 -3.56 0.62 4.33
CA GLN A 72 -2.30 0.87 3.61
C GLN A 72 -2.52 1.57 2.27
N ILE A 73 -3.54 1.17 1.50
CA ILE A 73 -3.87 1.80 0.22
C ILE A 73 -4.30 3.25 0.43
N LEU A 74 -5.20 3.49 1.39
CA LEU A 74 -5.74 4.82 1.65
C LEU A 74 -4.67 5.79 2.15
N GLN A 75 -3.85 5.35 3.11
CA GLN A 75 -2.68 6.13 3.55
C GLN A 75 -1.72 6.41 2.40
N GLY A 76 -1.52 5.42 1.51
CA GLY A 76 -0.67 5.58 0.35
C GLY A 76 -1.12 6.69 -0.61
N PHE A 77 -2.42 6.96 -0.73
CA PHE A 77 -2.91 7.96 -1.70
C PHE A 77 -2.40 9.37 -1.45
N ASP A 78 -2.13 9.73 -0.19
CA ASP A 78 -1.71 11.07 0.17
C ASP A 78 -0.18 11.25 0.13
N ILE A 79 0.58 10.16 -0.11
CA ILE A 79 2.04 10.20 -0.14
C ILE A 79 2.53 10.54 -1.55
N GLY A 80 3.17 11.71 -1.68
CA GLY A 80 3.77 12.18 -2.94
C GLY A 80 4.99 11.37 -3.37
N ASP A 81 5.34 11.44 -4.66
CA ASP A 81 6.45 10.65 -5.25
C ASP A 81 7.80 10.91 -4.58
N ASP A 82 8.06 12.15 -4.17
CA ASP A 82 9.28 12.56 -3.49
C ASP A 82 9.40 11.93 -2.10
N GLU A 83 8.31 11.96 -1.35
CA GLU A 83 8.22 11.35 -0.03
C GLU A 83 8.31 9.83 -0.13
N ARG A 84 7.66 9.22 -1.13
CA ARG A 84 7.78 7.77 -1.42
C ARG A 84 9.23 7.38 -1.70
N LEU A 85 9.92 8.14 -2.55
CA LEU A 85 11.31 7.85 -2.91
C LEU A 85 12.24 7.97 -1.70
N GLN A 86 12.05 8.99 -0.87
CA GLN A 86 12.80 9.16 0.37
C GLN A 86 12.51 8.02 1.36
N ALA A 87 11.25 7.65 1.55
CA ALA A 87 10.85 6.58 2.45
C ALA A 87 11.46 5.21 2.05
N ILE A 88 11.55 4.91 0.74
CA ILE A 88 12.22 3.70 0.26
C ILE A 88 13.71 3.72 0.64
N LEU A 89 14.40 4.84 0.40
CA LEU A 89 15.81 4.98 0.76
C LEU A 89 16.03 4.90 2.27
N GLU A 90 15.14 5.49 3.06
CA GLU A 90 15.19 5.43 4.52
C GLU A 90 14.95 4.00 5.02
N GLY A 91 14.01 3.26 4.45
CA GLY A 91 13.84 1.84 4.77
C GLY A 91 15.10 1.03 4.49
N LEU A 92 15.67 1.16 3.29
CA LEU A 92 16.91 0.47 2.92
C LEU A 92 18.11 0.83 3.83
N THR A 93 18.22 2.08 4.25
CA THR A 93 19.36 2.55 5.04
C THR A 93 19.18 2.35 6.56
N THR A 94 17.99 2.62 7.10
CA THR A 94 17.71 2.58 8.53
C THR A 94 17.29 1.18 8.98
N GLN A 95 16.37 0.54 8.26
CA GLN A 95 15.84 -0.77 8.66
C GLN A 95 16.76 -1.91 8.25
N PHE A 96 17.37 -1.81 7.07
CA PHE A 96 18.23 -2.86 6.51
C PHE A 96 19.72 -2.56 6.57
N HIS A 97 20.09 -1.42 7.17
CA HIS A 97 21.48 -1.01 7.39
C HIS A 97 22.35 -0.98 6.12
N LEU A 98 21.76 -0.82 4.94
CA LEU A 98 22.52 -0.64 3.70
C LEU A 98 23.08 0.78 3.65
N THR A 99 24.34 0.92 3.25
CA THR A 99 24.89 2.22 2.91
C THR A 99 24.35 2.68 1.54
N LEU A 100 24.41 3.98 1.26
CA LEU A 100 24.06 4.48 -0.09
C LEU A 100 24.97 3.87 -1.16
N GLU A 101 26.22 3.55 -0.82
CA GLU A 101 27.16 2.86 -1.71
C GLU A 101 26.72 1.41 -1.99
N ASN A 102 26.32 0.65 -0.97
CA ASN A 102 25.75 -0.69 -1.15
C ASN A 102 24.55 -0.65 -2.09
N ILE A 103 23.64 0.31 -1.86
CA ILE A 103 22.44 0.50 -2.69
C ILE A 103 22.83 0.84 -4.13
N ALA A 104 23.78 1.77 -4.33
CA ALA A 104 24.27 2.14 -5.66
C ALA A 104 24.79 0.92 -6.44
N LEU A 105 25.60 0.09 -5.79
CA LEU A 105 26.20 -1.10 -6.39
C LEU A 105 25.15 -2.19 -6.68
N LEU A 106 24.29 -2.50 -5.71
CA LEU A 106 23.26 -3.54 -5.84
C LEU A 106 22.20 -3.18 -6.88
N ALA A 107 21.77 -1.92 -6.91
CA ALA A 107 20.74 -1.44 -7.81
C ALA A 107 21.29 -0.88 -9.13
N ARG A 108 22.62 -0.87 -9.33
CA ARG A 108 23.29 -0.25 -10.49
C ARG A 108 22.79 1.18 -10.73
N LEU A 109 22.86 1.99 -9.68
CA LEU A 109 22.46 3.39 -9.64
C LEU A 109 23.66 4.29 -9.43
N ASP A 110 23.54 5.55 -9.86
CA ASP A 110 24.54 6.56 -9.54
C ASP A 110 24.40 6.97 -8.06
N SER A 111 25.52 6.93 -7.33
CA SER A 111 25.61 7.40 -5.95
C SER A 111 25.23 8.87 -5.79
N ALA A 112 25.49 9.72 -6.79
CA ALA A 112 25.13 11.13 -6.77
C ALA A 112 23.60 11.30 -6.83
N ASP A 113 22.93 10.52 -7.68
CA ASP A 113 21.46 10.54 -7.77
C ASP A 113 20.81 10.04 -6.48
N LEU A 114 21.38 9.02 -5.84
CA LEU A 114 20.91 8.54 -4.53
C LEU A 114 21.10 9.57 -3.41
N ALA A 115 22.22 10.29 -3.42
CA ALA A 115 22.47 11.37 -2.45
C ALA A 115 21.48 12.53 -2.66
N THR A 116 21.23 12.91 -3.92
CA THR A 116 20.23 13.92 -4.28
C THR A 116 18.83 13.48 -3.89
N ALA A 117 18.41 12.25 -4.23
CA ALA A 117 17.11 11.70 -3.88
C ALA A 117 16.86 11.68 -2.36
N ARG A 118 17.91 11.44 -1.57
CA ARG A 118 17.81 11.48 -0.11
C ARG A 118 17.64 12.90 0.44
N ARG A 119 18.36 13.88 -0.11
CA ARG A 119 18.42 15.25 0.42
C ARG A 119 17.32 16.16 -0.15
N ASP A 120 17.13 16.12 -1.46
CA ASP A 120 16.24 16.98 -2.22
C ASP A 120 15.74 16.23 -3.47
N PRO A 121 14.79 15.29 -3.30
CA PRO A 121 14.23 14.54 -4.42
C PRO A 121 13.56 15.46 -5.45
N SER A 122 13.01 16.61 -5.02
CA SER A 122 12.31 17.54 -5.91
C SER A 122 13.19 18.08 -7.05
N SER A 123 14.51 18.14 -6.83
CA SER A 123 15.52 18.55 -7.81
C SER A 123 15.78 17.52 -8.92
N LEU A 124 15.37 16.26 -8.75
CA LEU A 124 15.56 15.22 -9.75
C LEU A 124 14.51 15.30 -10.86
N PRO A 125 14.90 15.07 -12.13
CA PRO A 125 13.93 14.97 -13.21
C PRO A 125 13.05 13.71 -13.05
N PRO A 126 11.78 13.72 -13.52
CA PRO A 126 10.84 12.61 -13.37
C PRO A 126 11.38 11.26 -13.85
N GLU A 127 12.13 11.23 -14.96
CA GLU A 127 12.70 10.01 -15.52
C GLU A 127 13.72 9.37 -14.58
N ARG A 128 14.49 10.20 -13.85
CA ARG A 128 15.44 9.72 -12.84
C ARG A 128 14.73 9.25 -11.58
N LYS A 129 13.69 9.97 -11.12
CA LYS A 129 12.85 9.49 -10.00
C LYS A 129 12.26 8.13 -10.30
N TYR A 130 11.70 7.95 -11.50
CA TYR A 130 11.15 6.68 -11.95
C TYR A 130 12.21 5.56 -11.97
N ALA A 131 13.40 5.82 -12.52
CA ALA A 131 14.48 4.85 -12.56
C ALA A 131 14.96 4.45 -11.15
N LEU A 132 15.11 5.42 -10.24
CA LEU A 132 15.45 5.18 -8.85
C LEU A 132 14.38 4.36 -8.17
N ALA A 133 13.12 4.82 -8.17
CA ALA A 133 12.00 4.15 -7.52
C ALA A 133 11.88 2.69 -7.98
N THR A 134 11.94 2.43 -9.29
CA THR A 134 11.84 1.08 -9.85
C THR A 134 12.93 0.15 -9.32
N ARG A 135 14.20 0.58 -9.35
CA ARG A 135 15.32 -0.28 -8.95
C ARG A 135 15.39 -0.45 -7.43
N LEU A 136 15.05 0.59 -6.67
CA LEU A 136 14.96 0.51 -5.23
C LEU A 136 13.81 -0.39 -4.78
N SER A 137 12.63 -0.30 -5.39
CA SER A 137 11.51 -1.21 -5.11
C SER A 137 11.86 -2.66 -5.42
N TYR A 138 12.62 -2.92 -6.50
CA TYR A 138 13.11 -4.27 -6.77
C TYR A 138 14.02 -4.79 -5.65
N LEU A 139 14.93 -3.94 -5.16
CA LEU A 139 15.81 -4.28 -4.04
C LEU A 139 15.02 -4.53 -2.75
N THR A 140 14.06 -3.66 -2.40
CA THR A 140 13.18 -3.85 -1.24
C THR A 140 12.42 -5.17 -1.32
N ASN A 141 11.82 -5.48 -2.47
CA ASN A 141 11.12 -6.74 -2.68
C ASN A 141 12.04 -7.97 -2.57
N ALA A 142 13.28 -7.87 -3.05
CA ALA A 142 14.26 -8.94 -2.91
C ALA A 142 14.60 -9.21 -1.43
N ILE A 143 14.71 -8.14 -0.63
CA ILE A 143 14.97 -8.25 0.80
C ILE A 143 13.76 -8.84 1.54
N GLU A 144 12.54 -8.36 1.24
CA GLU A 144 11.31 -8.89 1.87
C GLU A 144 11.14 -10.39 1.58
N ARG A 145 11.50 -10.86 0.38
CA ARG A 145 11.48 -12.29 0.04
C ARG A 145 12.53 -13.14 0.76
N ALA A 146 13.58 -12.52 1.28
CA ALA A 146 14.62 -13.22 2.04
C ALA A 146 14.27 -13.34 3.53
N ARG A 147 13.19 -12.68 3.98
CA ARG A 147 12.73 -12.75 5.38
C ARG A 147 12.00 -14.08 5.65
N PRO A 148 12.15 -14.62 6.87
CA PRO A 148 11.47 -15.86 7.29
C PRO A 148 9.96 -15.69 7.47
#